data_AF-A0A0F3GHR6-F1
#
_entry.id   AF-A0A0F3GHR6-F1
#
_cell.length_a   1.000
_cell.length_b   1.000
_cell.length_c   1.000
_cell.angle_alpha   90.00
_cell.angle_beta   90.00
_cell.angle_gamma   90.00
#
_symmetry.space_group_name_H-M   'P 1'
#
loop_
_entity.id
_entity.type
_entity.pdbx_description
1 polymer ?
#
loop_
_entity_poly.entity_id
_entity_poly.type
_entity_poly.pdbx_seq_one_letter_code
_entity_poly.pdbx_strand_id
1 'polypeptide(L)' 'VAIGDLNGDGKSDIVWQNTTTGDVAAWLLNGTTITTGNYLSKGIPGNWQIQ' A
#
# COMPACT_ATOMS: atom_id res chain seq x y z
N VAL A 1 7.35 0.91 4.01
CA VAL A 1 6.17 1.80 3.98
C VAL A 1 6.44 2.84 2.93
N ALA A 2 5.50 3.04 2.01
CA ALA A 2 5.56 4.10 1.01
C ALA A 2 4.33 5.01 1.15
N ILE A 3 4.47 6.28 0.75
CA ILE A 3 3.42 7.30 0.82
C ILE A 3 3.25 7.89 -0.57
N GLY A 4 2.01 8.03 -1.04
CA GLY A 4 1.69 8.63 -2.33
C GLY A 4 0.18 8.75 -2.53
N ASP A 5 -0.25 9.52 -3.52
CA ASP A 5 -1.67 9.61 -3.89
C ASP A 5 -2.02 8.44 -4.83
N LEU A 6 -2.72 7.43 -4.32
CA LEU A 6 -3.00 6.19 -5.04
C LEU A 6 -4.33 6.22 -5.79
N ASN A 7 -5.25 7.09 -5.37
CA ASN A 7 -6.59 7.20 -5.94
C ASN A 7 -6.83 8.49 -6.74
N GLY A 8 -5.86 9.41 -6.76
CA GLY A 8 -5.89 10.66 -7.52
C GLY A 8 -6.69 11.78 -6.85
N ASP A 9 -6.96 11.70 -5.55
CA ASP A 9 -7.78 12.68 -4.82
C ASP A 9 -6.98 13.86 -4.24
N GLY A 10 -5.67 13.89 -4.49
CA GLY A 10 -4.74 14.92 -4.01
C GLY A 10 -4.34 14.75 -2.54
N LYS A 11 -4.65 13.61 -1.91
CA LYS A 11 -4.27 13.30 -0.52
C LYS A 11 -3.26 12.15 -0.51
N SER A 12 -2.49 12.11 0.57
CA SER A 12 -1.50 11.06 0.76
C SER A 12 -2.15 9.78 1.26
N ASP A 13 -1.91 8.67 0.58
CA ASP A 13 -2.25 7.30 0.99
C ASP A 13 -1.00 6.54 1.42
N ILE A 14 -1.18 5.34 2.00
CA ILE A 14 -0.08 4.51 2.52
C ILE A 14 -0.08 3.13 1.89
N VAL A 15 1.10 2.66 1.49
CA VAL A 15 1.35 1.26 1.12
C VAL A 15 2.19 0.54 2.19
N TRP A 16 1.70 -0.61 2.60
CA TRP A 16 2.33 -1.54 3.53
C TRP A 16 2.82 -2.79 2.79
N GLN A 17 3.96 -3.29 3.22
CA GLN A 17 4.46 -4.60 2.78
C GLN A 17 4.81 -5.41 4.03
N ASN A 18 4.27 -6.63 4.12
CA ASN A 18 4.72 -7.62 5.08
C ASN A 18 5.99 -8.28 4.52
N THR A 19 7.13 -8.06 5.15
CA THR A 19 8.42 -8.59 4.67
C THR A 19 8.60 -10.09 4.88
N THR A 20 7.77 -10.72 5.72
CA THR A 20 7.79 -12.16 5.97
C THR A 20 6.95 -12.90 4.95
N THR A 21 5.73 -12.43 4.67
CA THR A 21 4.81 -13.11 3.76
C THR A 21 4.86 -12.56 2.34
N GLY A 22 5.37 -11.34 2.14
CA GLY A 22 5.31 -10.64 0.85
C GLY A 22 3.95 -10.00 0.56
N ASP A 23 3.02 -9.98 1.52
CA ASP A 23 1.71 -9.36 1.31
C ASP A 23 1.84 -7.84 1.19
N VAL A 24 1.11 -7.27 0.25
CA VAL A 24 1.06 -5.82 0.02
C VAL A 24 -0.38 -5.34 0.24
N ALA A 25 -0.52 -4.32 1.05
CA ALA A 25 -1.81 -3.68 1.32
C ALA A 25 -1.68 -2.17 1.14
N ALA A 26 -2.79 -1.54 0.77
CA ALA A 26 -2.89 -0.08 0.70
C ALA A 26 -4.00 0.41 1.61
N TRP A 27 -3.74 1.57 2.24
CA TRP A 27 -4.71 2.34 3.00
C TRP A 27 -4.93 3.66 2.28
N LEU A 28 -6.15 3.87 1.79
CA LEU A 28 -6.59 5.17 1.32
C LEU A 28 -6.93 6.04 2.52
N LEU A 29 -6.52 7.31 2.49
CA LEU A 29 -6.65 8.22 3.62
C LEU A 29 -7.44 9.48 3.27
N ASN A 30 -8.06 10.06 4.29
CA ASN A 30 -8.52 11.44 4.26
C ASN A 30 -7.90 12.19 5.44
N GLY A 31 -6.74 12.80 5.21
CA GLY A 31 -5.88 13.32 6.28
C GLY A 31 -5.27 12.15 7.06
N THR A 32 -5.53 12.08 8.37
CA THR A 32 -5.06 10.99 9.22
C THR A 32 -6.06 9.85 9.38
N THR A 33 -7.22 9.94 8.73
CA THR A 33 -8.30 8.96 8.85
C THR A 33 -8.23 7.95 7.70
N ILE A 34 -8.27 6.66 8.00
CA ILE A 34 -8.34 5.59 6.98
C ILE A 34 -9.76 5.54 6.42
N THR A 35 -9.89 5.74 5.10
CA THR A 35 -11.18 5.62 4.40
C THR A 35 -11.40 4.20 3.91
N THR A 36 -10.36 3.51 3.45
CA THR A 36 -10.43 2.12 2.97
C THR A 36 -9.07 1.46 3.13
N GLY A 37 -9.06 0.17 3.49
CA GLY A 37 -7.84 -0.64 3.52
C GLY A 37 -8.06 -1.99 2.86
N ASN A 38 -7.19 -2.39 1.93
CA ASN A 38 -7.28 -3.70 1.29
C ASN A 38 -5.91 -4.24 0.86
N TYR A 39 -5.83 -5.56 0.67
CA TYR A 39 -4.69 -6.20 0.02
C TYR A 39 -4.70 -5.86 -1.47
N LEU A 40 -3.57 -5.36 -1.96
CA LEU A 40 -3.31 -5.20 -3.39
C LEU A 40 -2.80 -6.52 -3.99
N SER A 41 -2.00 -7.25 -3.21
CA SER A 41 -1.46 -8.55 -3.59
C SER A 41 -1.07 -9.33 -2.33
N LYS A 42 -1.02 -10.66 -2.46
CA LYS A 42 -0.61 -11.55 -1.38
C LYS A 42 0.55 -12.42 -1.85
N GLY A 43 1.53 -12.65 -0.99
CA GLY A 43 2.61 -13.58 -1.28
C GLY A 43 3.60 -13.12 -2.34
N ILE A 44 3.81 -11.81 -2.57
CA ILE A 44 4.81 -11.36 -3.55
C ILE A 44 6.20 -11.81 -3.08
N PRO A 45 6.87 -12.72 -3.80
CA PRO A 45 8.16 -13.19 -3.36
C PRO A 45 9.21 -12.08 -3.53
N GLY A 46 10.11 -11.95 -2.55
CA GLY A 46 11.06 -10.83 -2.46
C GLY A 46 12.09 -10.75 -3.59
N ASN A 47 12.09 -11.70 -4.53
CA ASN A 47 12.92 -11.65 -5.74
C ASN A 47 12.26 -10.90 -6.91
N TRP A 48 10.98 -10.53 -6.80
CA TRP A 48 10.33 -9.62 -7.74
C TRP A 48 10.60 -8.18 -7.31
N GLN A 49 11.22 -7.40 -8.19
CA GLN A 49 11.43 -5.97 -8.02
C GLN A 49 10.95 -5.24 -9.28
N ILE A 50 10.31 -4.08 -9.09
CA ILE A 50 10.08 -3.13 -10.17
C ILE A 50 11.44 -2.49 -10.46
N GLN A 51 11.87 -2.52 -11.72
CA GLN A 51 13.12 -1.91 -12.17
C GLN A 51 12.93 -0.42 -12.48
#